data_AF-A0A0F9E747-F1
#
_entry.id   AF-A0A0F9E747-F1
#
_cell.length_a   1.000
_cell.length_b   1.000
_cell.length_c   1.000
_cell.angle_alpha   90.00
_cell.angle_beta   90.00
_cell.angle_gamma   90.00
#
_symmetry.space_group_name_H-M   'P 1'
#
loop_
_entity.id
_entity.type
_entity.pdbx_description
1 polymer ?
#
loop_
_entity_poly.entity_id
_entity_poly.type
_entity_poly.pdbx_seq_one_letter_code
_entity_poly.pdbx_strand_id
1 'polypeptide(L)' 'MTKSFWHEIPDFERNAKGDLLTSTADGNPSTLTLGTNGDFLIPNSANDNGLEWVSLVGYEGLSVLHNDELVYI' A
#
# COMPACT_ATOMS: atom_id res chain seq x y z
N MET A 1 8.61 -29.12 -14.08
CA MET A 1 7.98 -27.79 -13.98
C MET A 1 8.62 -27.08 -12.81
N THR A 2 9.30 -25.96 -13.04
CA THR A 2 9.75 -25.11 -11.94
C THR A 2 8.51 -24.68 -11.18
N LYS A 3 8.47 -24.93 -9.87
CA LYS A 3 7.42 -24.35 -9.03
C LYS A 3 7.49 -22.84 -9.28
N SER A 4 6.36 -22.22 -9.64
CA SER A 4 6.32 -20.78 -9.74
C SER A 4 6.68 -20.23 -8.37
N PHE A 5 7.51 -19.20 -8.31
CA PHE A 5 7.87 -18.47 -7.09
C PHE A 5 6.65 -18.23 -6.17
N TRP A 6 5.49 -17.97 -6.76
CA TRP A 6 4.20 -17.78 -6.08
C TRP A 6 3.71 -18.93 -5.20
N HIS A 7 4.18 -20.17 -5.44
CA HIS A 7 3.77 -21.39 -4.73
C HIS A 7 4.61 -21.65 -3.46
N GLU A 8 5.68 -20.88 -3.26
CA GLU A 8 6.58 -20.99 -2.10
C GLU A 8 6.25 -19.95 -1.02
N ILE A 9 5.46 -18.94 -1.36
CA ILE A 9 4.96 -17.97 -0.39
C ILE A 9 3.79 -18.64 0.35
N PRO A 10 3.80 -18.70 1.70
CA PRO A 10 2.69 -19.22 2.48
C PRO A 10 1.37 -18.61 2.03
N ASP A 11 0.25 -19.33 2.15
CA ASP A 11 -1.09 -18.76 1.98
C ASP A 11 -1.41 -17.84 3.17
N PHE A 12 -0.70 -16.71 3.25
CA PHE A 12 -1.22 -15.55 3.95
C PHE A 12 -2.45 -15.07 3.16
N GLU A 13 -3.48 -14.57 3.83
CA GLU A 13 -4.82 -14.30 3.30
C GLU A 13 -4.81 -13.21 2.18
N ARG A 14 -4.26 -13.54 1.01
CA ARG A 14 -4.38 -12.79 -0.23
C ARG A 14 -5.74 -13.10 -0.84
N ASN A 15 -6.78 -12.64 -0.18
CA ASN A 15 -8.15 -12.99 -0.53
C ASN A 15 -8.75 -12.01 -1.56
N ALA A 16 -8.02 -10.95 -1.94
CA ALA A 16 -8.46 -9.96 -2.90
C ALA A 16 -7.42 -9.65 -4.00
N LYS A 17 -7.91 -9.08 -5.11
CA LYS A 17 -7.06 -8.64 -6.22
C LYS A 17 -6.31 -7.38 -5.80
N GLY A 18 -5.00 -7.35 -5.99
CA GLY A 18 -4.18 -6.16 -5.71
C GLY A 18 -3.69 -6.06 -4.26
N ASP A 19 -3.85 -7.12 -3.46
CA ASP A 19 -3.28 -7.21 -2.13
C ASP A 19 -1.75 -7.07 -2.14
N LEU A 20 -1.22 -6.32 -1.17
CA LEU A 20 0.21 -6.13 -0.95
C LEU A 20 0.69 -6.98 0.22
N LEU A 21 1.81 -7.67 0.04
CA LEU A 21 2.49 -8.38 1.13
C LEU A 21 3.36 -7.39 1.90
N THR A 22 3.11 -7.29 3.21
CA THR A 22 3.82 -6.43 4.17
C THR A 22 4.27 -7.26 5.37
N SER A 23 4.79 -6.63 6.43
CA SER A 23 5.20 -7.29 7.66
C SER A 23 4.87 -6.41 8.86
N THR A 24 4.43 -7.01 9.97
CA THR A 24 4.20 -6.28 11.24
C THR A 24 5.37 -6.38 12.23
N ALA A 25 6.23 -7.37 12.01
CA ALA A 25 7.48 -7.60 12.73
C ALA A 25 8.37 -8.55 11.91
N ASP A 26 9.58 -8.83 12.38
CA ASP A 26 10.47 -9.82 11.78
C ASP A 26 9.78 -11.20 11.73
N GLY A 27 9.66 -11.75 10.53
CA GLY A 27 9.04 -13.07 10.31
C GLY A 27 7.51 -13.11 10.48
N ASN A 28 6.83 -11.96 10.62
CA ASN A 28 5.37 -11.89 10.75
C ASN A 28 4.72 -11.20 9.52
N PRO A 29 4.53 -11.93 8.40
CA PRO A 29 3.93 -11.38 7.19
C PRO A 29 2.48 -10.94 7.42
N SER A 30 2.04 -9.91 6.70
CA SER A 30 0.67 -9.39 6.77
C SER A 30 0.18 -8.96 5.39
N THR A 31 -1.11 -9.17 5.11
CA THR A 31 -1.76 -8.64 3.90
C THR A 31 -2.21 -7.20 4.15
N LEU A 32 -1.82 -6.26 3.30
CA LEU A 32 -2.48 -4.97 3.17
C LEU A 32 -3.40 -5.03 1.94
N THR A 33 -4.71 -5.01 2.18
CA THR A 33 -5.72 -4.94 1.10
C THR A 33 -5.54 -3.69 0.26
N LEU A 34 -5.88 -3.76 -1.03
CA LEU A 34 -5.81 -2.60 -1.92
C LEU A 34 -6.64 -1.42 -1.40
N GLY A 35 -6.14 -0.21 -1.66
CA GLY A 35 -6.88 1.03 -1.43
C GLY A 35 -7.96 1.27 -2.48
N THR A 36 -8.62 2.42 -2.37
CA THR A 36 -9.59 2.90 -3.36
C THR A 36 -8.88 3.58 -4.53
N ASN A 37 -9.54 3.65 -5.69
CA ASN A 37 -9.01 4.43 -6.82
C ASN A 37 -8.74 5.89 -6.40
N GLY A 38 -7.52 6.36 -6.65
CA GLY A 38 -7.08 7.70 -6.27
C GLY A 38 -6.44 7.77 -4.88
N ASP A 39 -6.39 6.67 -4.14
CA ASP A 39 -5.58 6.58 -2.92
C ASP A 39 -4.10 6.44 -3.26
N PHE A 40 -3.26 7.04 -2.42
CA PHE A 40 -1.81 6.95 -2.50
C PHE A 40 -1.28 6.14 -1.33
N LEU A 41 -0.32 5.26 -1.61
CA LEU A 41 0.37 4.49 -0.58
C LEU A 41 1.51 5.32 0.00
N ILE A 42 1.50 5.54 1.31
CA ILE A 42 2.56 6.27 2.01
C ILE A 42 3.17 5.44 3.15
N PRO A 43 4.41 5.71 3.57
CA PRO A 43 4.96 5.19 4.82
C PRO A 43 4.24 5.79 6.03
N ASN A 44 3.81 4.94 6.97
CA ASN A 44 3.29 5.36 8.27
C ASN A 44 3.78 4.39 9.37
N SER A 45 4.80 4.81 10.12
CA SER A 45 5.40 4.00 11.20
C SER A 45 4.50 3.81 12.42
N ALA A 46 3.34 4.47 12.48
CA ALA A 46 2.35 4.27 13.53
C ALA A 46 1.38 3.12 13.21
N ASN A 47 1.24 2.73 11.94
CA ASN A 47 0.50 1.52 11.56
C ASN A 47 1.39 0.29 11.73
N ASP A 48 0.82 -0.82 12.20
CA ASP A 48 1.57 -2.06 12.47
C ASP A 48 2.34 -2.57 11.24
N ASN A 49 1.77 -2.42 10.03
CA ASN A 49 2.40 -2.84 8.78
C ASN A 49 3.31 -1.76 8.15
N GLY A 50 3.49 -0.61 8.81
CA GLY A 50 4.34 0.49 8.37
C GLY A 50 3.80 1.31 7.18
N LEU A 51 2.58 1.05 6.71
CA LEU A 51 2.01 1.64 5.49
C LEU A 51 0.59 2.14 5.70
N GLU A 52 0.16 3.10 4.88
CA GLU A 52 -1.20 3.64 4.90
C GLU A 52 -1.66 4.04 3.49
N TRP A 53 -2.93 3.78 3.19
CA TRP A 53 -3.62 4.36 2.03
C TRP A 53 -4.22 5.70 2.43
N VAL A 54 -3.85 6.75 1.72
CA VAL A 54 -4.37 8.10 1.94
C VAL A 54 -5.12 8.57 0.71
N SER A 55 -6.39 8.94 0.90
CA SER A 55 -7.17 9.61 -0.13
C SER A 55 -6.75 11.08 -0.23
N LEU A 56 -6.36 11.52 -1.42
CA LEU A 56 -6.28 12.94 -1.71
C LEU A 56 -7.70 13.47 -1.90
N VAL A 57 -8.22 14.18 -0.89
CA VAL A 57 -9.37 15.06 -1.12
C VAL A 57 -8.84 16.30 -1.84
N GLY A 58 -8.71 16.20 -3.16
CA GLY A 58 -8.63 17.38 -3.99
C GLY A 58 -9.96 18.11 -3.85
N TYR A 59 -10.03 19.11 -2.97
CA TYR A 59 -11.05 20.14 -3.14
C TYR A 59 -10.80 20.72 -4.54
N GLU A 60 -11.77 20.58 -5.43
CA GLU A 60 -11.73 21.08 -6.81
C GLU A 60 -10.92 22.40 -6.88
N GLY A 61 -9.72 22.35 -7.48
CA GLY A 61 -8.87 23.54 -7.67
C GLY A 61 -7.78 23.81 -6.61
N LEU A 62 -7.54 22.95 -5.62
CA LEU A 62 -6.33 23.02 -4.80
C LEU A 62 -5.27 22.04 -5.31
N SER A 63 -4.23 22.58 -5.94
CA SER A 63 -3.04 21.82 -6.29
C SER A 63 -2.31 21.36 -5.03
N VAL A 64 -1.94 20.08 -4.97
CA VAL A 64 -1.09 19.56 -3.90
C VAL A 64 0.34 20.05 -4.13
N LEU A 65 0.88 20.79 -3.15
CA LEU A 65 2.26 21.27 -3.17
C LEU A 65 3.13 20.39 -2.25
N HIS A 66 4.35 20.08 -2.68
CA HIS A 66 5.40 19.52 -1.82
C HIS A 66 6.57 20.49 -1.80
N ASN A 67 6.93 21.01 -0.62
CA ASN A 67 7.93 22.09 -0.48
C ASN A 67 7.66 23.27 -1.42
N ASP A 68 6.39 23.70 -1.50
CA ASP A 68 5.93 24.79 -2.37
C ASP A 68 6.06 24.55 -3.89
N GLU A 69 6.37 23.32 -4.31
CA GLU A 69 6.37 22.91 -5.71
C GLU A 69 5.08 22.14 -6.06
N LEU A 70 4.48 22.47 -7.21
CA LEU A 70 3.33 21.74 -7.75
C LEU A 70 3.71 20.28 -7.99
N VAL A 71 3.11 19.39 -7.22
CA VAL A 71 3.17 17.96 -7.50
C VAL A 71 2.17 17.69 -8.61
N TYR A 72 2.67 17.63 -9.84
CA TYR A 72 1.93 16.99 -10.93
C TYR A 72 1.97 15.49 -10.68
N ILE A 73 0.89 14.97 -10.13
CA ILE A 73 0.60 13.53 -10.11
C ILE A 73 0.20 13.06 -11.50
#